data_AF-A0A1F1Q190-F1
#
_entry.id   AF-A0A1F1Q190-F1
#
_cell.length_a   1.000
_cell.length_b   1.000
_cell.length_c   1.000
_cell.angle_alpha   90.00
_cell.angle_beta   90.00
_cell.angle_gamma   90.00
#
_symmetry.space_group_name_H-M   'P 1'
#
loop_
_entity.id
_entity.type
_entity.pdbx_description
1 polymer ?
#
loop_
_entity_poly.entity_id
_entity_poly.type
_entity_poly.pdbx_seq_one_letter_code
_entity_poly.pdbx_strand_id
1 'polypeptide(L)'
;MFASHAALALELTEQEQAGKRLYREGVSSSDAQLMARVGASDISVPASVLPCASCHGNDGRGRAEGGVRPPSLDWQRLALGQGEREANGRRYPAYAEASLARAVGQGIDPAGNRLDPAMPRFELTLADQRNLTAYLKRLGQERDPGVEEHVLRLGTLLPASGPLAEAGRVVRAVLEDGLAQLNQQGGLHGRRLELVVLDPGQTPASAEQALERLLDDTQVFALIAPLAPMLDARLGSALEQRGVPLVGSSPGSVGSAQIFDPLPSLPEQLQSLAGFARDRLGLGPDGLRVIYAGSEQAAPAEALRQRLLAAGWTPGPVQVFAGQAVEGEGVVFLGRAQAFGELAQAQQAAGRKPYLFAASSQVAGALAGLSADWSQRLFLAYPFTPQDWTEQGRAALNGLRQRQGLDGRQAALQVSTRCALLLMAEALRQVGRDASREQLVRALEGLHDLDTGLTPALGFGPGRRQGLAGAHVVAVTLPGPQFQTVAAYKPLPLTP
;
A
#
# COMPACT_ATOMS: atom_id res chain seq x y z
N MET A 1 26.45 21.39 20.15
CA MET A 1 26.88 20.31 19.24
C MET A 1 26.53 18.98 19.88
N PHE A 2 25.35 18.44 19.58
CA PHE A 2 25.01 17.07 19.93
C PHE A 2 24.98 16.29 18.62
N ALA A 3 26.01 15.47 18.41
CA ALA A 3 26.06 14.56 17.28
C ALA A 3 24.93 13.54 17.42
N SER A 4 23.95 13.62 16.52
CA SER A 4 22.92 12.62 16.31
C SER A 4 23.59 11.29 16.02
N HIS A 5 23.65 10.40 17.00
CA HIS A 5 24.04 9.02 16.78
C HIS A 5 22.85 8.32 16.11
N ALA A 6 22.76 8.46 14.79
CA ALA A 6 21.97 7.57 13.96
C ALA A 6 22.67 6.21 13.98
N ALA A 7 22.31 5.36 14.94
CA ALA A 7 22.69 3.95 14.89
C ALA A 7 21.75 3.26 13.91
N LEU A 8 22.17 3.29 12.64
CA LEU A 8 21.67 2.46 11.55
C LEU A 8 21.50 1.00 12.04
N ALA A 9 20.57 0.25 11.44
CA ALA A 9 20.57 -1.20 11.55
C ALA A 9 22.02 -1.71 11.44
N LEU A 10 22.49 -2.51 12.40
CA LEU A 10 23.90 -2.94 12.51
C LEU A 10 24.47 -3.23 11.12
N GLU A 11 25.34 -2.33 10.62
CA GLU A 11 25.84 -2.44 9.26
C GLU A 11 26.53 -3.78 9.08
N LEU A 12 26.11 -4.52 8.07
CA LEU A 12 26.73 -5.78 7.72
C LEU A 12 28.12 -5.49 7.16
N THR A 13 29.11 -6.28 7.59
CA THR A 13 30.45 -6.31 6.98
C THR A 13 30.34 -6.70 5.50
N GLU A 14 31.34 -6.40 4.67
CA GLU A 14 31.35 -6.81 3.25
C GLU A 14 31.10 -8.32 3.08
N GLN A 15 31.64 -9.13 3.98
CA GLN A 15 31.46 -10.58 4.00
C GLN A 15 30.00 -10.97 4.28
N GLU A 16 29.36 -10.32 5.25
CA GLU A 16 27.95 -10.54 5.60
C GLU A 16 27.02 -9.98 4.52
N GLN A 17 27.35 -8.85 3.89
CA GLN A 17 26.60 -8.30 2.75
C GLN A 17 26.63 -9.25 1.54
N ALA A 18 27.81 -9.79 1.21
CA ALA A 18 27.95 -10.82 0.20
C ALA A 18 27.13 -12.08 0.55
N GLY A 19 27.14 -12.48 1.82
CA GLY A 19 26.33 -13.60 2.31
C GLY A 19 24.83 -13.35 2.22
N LYS A 20 24.39 -12.12 2.52
CA LYS A 20 23.00 -11.66 2.39
C LYS A 20 22.54 -11.72 0.93
N ARG A 21 23.37 -11.21 0.01
CA ARG A 21 23.07 -11.25 -1.42
C ARG A 21 22.92 -12.69 -1.91
N LEU A 22 23.83 -13.58 -1.52
CA LEU A 22 23.71 -15.00 -1.84
C LEU A 22 22.44 -15.62 -1.24
N TYR A 23 22.12 -15.32 0.01
CA TYR A 23 20.94 -15.84 0.69
C TYR A 23 19.61 -15.39 0.04
N ARG A 24 19.50 -14.11 -0.30
CA ARG A 24 18.27 -13.48 -0.82
C ARG A 24 18.10 -13.64 -2.32
N GLU A 25 19.19 -13.60 -3.06
CA GLU A 25 19.19 -13.50 -4.53
C GLU A 25 19.91 -14.67 -5.22
N GLY A 26 20.62 -15.52 -4.47
CA GLY A 26 21.35 -16.66 -5.04
C GLY A 26 22.58 -16.26 -5.86
N VAL A 27 23.12 -15.05 -5.64
CA VAL A 27 24.25 -14.52 -6.43
C VAL A 27 25.56 -14.53 -5.63
N SER A 28 26.64 -14.99 -6.27
CA SER A 28 27.99 -15.02 -5.69
C SER A 28 28.58 -13.62 -5.47
N SER A 29 29.54 -13.50 -4.54
CA SER A 29 30.34 -12.28 -4.39
C SER A 29 31.24 -11.97 -5.58
N SER A 30 31.51 -12.95 -6.45
CA SER A 30 32.30 -12.76 -7.69
C SER A 30 31.43 -12.50 -8.92
N ASP A 31 30.10 -12.39 -8.75
CA ASP A 31 29.10 -12.37 -9.81
C ASP A 31 29.10 -13.60 -10.74
N ALA A 32 29.86 -14.64 -10.39
CA ALA A 32 29.77 -15.93 -11.06
C ALA A 32 28.39 -16.56 -10.83
N GLN A 33 27.83 -17.18 -11.87
CA GLN A 33 26.58 -17.91 -11.76
C GLN A 33 26.79 -19.16 -10.89
N LEU A 34 26.07 -19.20 -9.76
CA LEU A 34 26.01 -20.35 -8.87
C LEU A 34 24.92 -21.31 -9.34
N MET A 35 25.16 -22.61 -9.17
CA MET A 35 24.19 -23.66 -9.48
C MET A 35 23.66 -24.29 -8.19
N ALA A 36 22.42 -24.76 -8.25
CA ALA A 36 21.78 -25.52 -7.18
C ALA A 36 21.09 -26.76 -7.77
N ARG A 37 21.20 -27.90 -7.07
CA ARG A 37 20.52 -29.15 -7.40
C ARG A 37 19.29 -29.33 -6.51
N VAL A 38 18.13 -29.60 -7.10
CA VAL A 38 16.85 -29.70 -6.37
C VAL A 38 16.03 -30.92 -6.79
N GLY A 39 15.27 -31.46 -5.84
CA GLY A 39 14.37 -32.59 -6.05
C GLY A 39 15.09 -33.94 -6.05
N ALA A 40 14.31 -35.02 -6.13
CA ALA A 40 14.85 -36.38 -6.10
C ALA A 40 15.73 -36.73 -7.31
N SER A 41 15.55 -36.01 -8.43
CA SER A 41 16.33 -36.19 -9.66
C SER A 41 17.54 -35.26 -9.77
N ASP A 42 17.86 -34.48 -8.74
CA ASP A 42 18.99 -33.52 -8.71
C ASP A 42 19.01 -32.58 -9.94
N ILE A 43 17.85 -32.01 -10.29
CA ILE A 43 17.75 -31.07 -11.41
C ILE A 43 18.61 -29.85 -11.09
N SER A 44 19.54 -29.52 -12.00
CA SER A 44 20.44 -28.38 -11.86
C SER A 44 19.79 -27.12 -12.40
N VAL A 45 19.74 -26.07 -11.57
CA VAL A 45 19.19 -24.75 -11.90
C VAL A 45 20.11 -23.66 -11.38
N PRO A 46 20.10 -22.45 -11.97
CA PRO A 46 20.79 -21.31 -11.37
C PRO A 46 20.26 -21.04 -9.96
N ALA A 47 21.16 -20.79 -9.01
CA ALA A 47 20.81 -20.55 -7.61
C ALA A 47 19.87 -19.35 -7.43
N SER A 48 19.89 -18.38 -8.35
CA SER A 48 18.98 -17.22 -8.35
C SER A 48 17.53 -17.57 -8.65
N VAL A 49 17.24 -18.75 -9.19
CA VAL A 49 15.87 -19.23 -9.40
C VAL A 49 15.25 -19.73 -8.09
N LEU A 50 16.07 -20.28 -7.19
CA LEU A 50 15.65 -20.85 -5.90
C LEU A 50 16.59 -20.38 -4.78
N PRO A 51 16.66 -19.07 -4.48
CA PRO A 51 17.50 -18.56 -3.41
C PRO A 51 17.00 -19.07 -2.05
N CYS A 52 17.87 -19.13 -1.04
CA CYS A 52 17.52 -19.65 0.28
C CYS A 52 16.30 -18.95 0.91
N ALA A 53 16.19 -17.63 0.73
CA ALA A 53 15.10 -16.81 1.24
C ALA A 53 13.72 -17.14 0.67
N SER A 54 13.64 -17.81 -0.49
CA SER A 54 12.36 -18.24 -1.09
C SER A 54 11.61 -19.21 -0.17
N CYS A 55 12.31 -20.19 0.39
CA CYS A 55 11.75 -21.16 1.33
C CYS A 55 11.91 -20.70 2.79
N HIS A 56 13.05 -20.11 3.15
CA HIS A 56 13.33 -19.77 4.55
C HIS A 56 12.82 -18.38 4.97
N GLY A 57 12.41 -17.53 4.02
CA GLY A 57 12.03 -16.14 4.26
C GLY A 57 13.24 -15.22 4.51
N ASN A 58 13.09 -13.91 4.28
CA ASN A 58 14.17 -12.95 4.56
C ASN A 58 14.55 -12.88 6.05
N ASP A 59 13.68 -13.35 6.94
CA ASP A 59 13.89 -13.45 8.39
C ASP A 59 14.42 -14.82 8.85
N GLY A 60 14.62 -15.75 7.92
CA GLY A 60 15.10 -17.10 8.23
C GLY A 60 14.15 -17.96 9.06
N ARG A 61 12.86 -17.63 9.17
CA ARG A 61 11.94 -18.38 10.04
C ARG A 61 11.37 -19.65 9.42
N GLY A 62 11.45 -19.78 8.10
CA GLY A 62 10.82 -20.86 7.35
C GLY A 62 9.39 -20.53 6.94
N ARG A 63 9.05 -20.79 5.68
CA ARG A 63 7.70 -20.62 5.13
C ARG A 63 7.15 -21.98 4.72
N ALA A 64 6.07 -22.40 5.38
CA ALA A 64 5.42 -23.66 5.04
C ALA A 64 4.66 -23.51 3.71
N GLU A 65 4.98 -24.34 2.72
CA GLU A 65 4.33 -24.33 1.40
C GLU A 65 4.35 -25.73 0.80
N GLY A 66 3.26 -26.13 0.12
CA GLY A 66 3.22 -27.39 -0.64
C GLY A 66 3.54 -28.66 0.18
N GLY A 67 3.28 -28.65 1.49
CA GLY A 67 3.62 -29.75 2.41
C GLY A 67 5.06 -29.73 2.93
N VAL A 68 5.92 -28.85 2.42
CA VAL A 68 7.28 -28.61 2.93
C VAL A 68 7.22 -27.60 4.07
N ARG A 69 7.92 -27.87 5.16
CA ARG A 69 8.07 -26.95 6.30
C ARG A 69 9.55 -26.69 6.56
N PRO A 70 10.15 -25.70 5.87
CA PRO A 70 11.53 -25.33 6.08
C PRO A 70 11.76 -24.94 7.55
N PRO A 71 12.83 -25.42 8.20
CA PRO A 71 13.12 -25.05 9.58
C PRO A 71 13.58 -23.60 9.67
N SER A 72 13.49 -23.03 10.88
CA SER A 72 14.13 -21.76 11.19
C SER A 72 15.65 -21.90 11.15
N LEU A 73 16.30 -20.90 10.54
CA LEU A 73 17.74 -20.75 10.40
C LEU A 73 18.37 -19.85 11.48
N ASP A 74 17.68 -19.64 12.60
CA ASP A 74 18.23 -18.93 13.75
C ASP A 74 19.53 -19.60 14.21
N TRP A 75 20.65 -18.90 14.04
CA TRP A 75 21.96 -19.43 14.34
C TRP A 75 22.12 -19.84 15.81
N GLN A 76 21.51 -19.13 16.76
CA GLN A 76 21.59 -19.52 18.17
C GLN A 76 20.98 -20.91 18.37
N ARG A 77 19.86 -21.21 17.70
CA ARG A 77 19.23 -22.54 17.74
C ARG A 77 20.04 -23.59 16.99
N LEU A 78 20.59 -23.24 15.82
CA LEU A 78 21.41 -24.16 15.03
C LEU A 78 22.70 -24.52 15.77
N ALA A 79 23.39 -23.55 16.37
CA ALA A 79 24.71 -23.71 16.97
C ALA A 79 24.68 -24.27 18.40
N LEU A 80 23.60 -24.10 19.16
CA LEU A 80 23.44 -24.77 20.45
C LEU A 80 23.00 -26.23 20.29
N GLY A 81 22.44 -26.57 19.12
CA GLY A 81 21.66 -27.80 18.94
C GLY A 81 20.35 -27.71 19.72
N GLN A 82 19.30 -28.40 19.25
CA GLN A 82 18.11 -28.58 20.08
C GLN A 82 18.44 -29.64 21.14
N GLY A 83 19.10 -29.22 22.22
CA GLY A 83 19.65 -30.09 23.27
C GLY A 83 18.75 -31.30 23.54
N GLU A 84 19.32 -32.50 23.42
CA GLU A 84 18.69 -33.82 23.64
C GLU A 84 17.19 -33.94 23.29
N ARG A 85 16.68 -33.21 22.29
CA ARG A 85 15.30 -33.39 21.85
C ARG A 85 15.25 -34.54 20.85
N GLU A 86 14.96 -35.73 21.36
CA GLU A 86 14.43 -36.83 20.57
C GLU A 86 13.04 -36.45 20.06
N ALA A 87 12.98 -35.73 18.95
CA ALA A 87 11.76 -35.60 18.16
C ALA A 87 11.76 -36.73 17.13
N ASN A 88 10.71 -37.56 17.14
CA ASN A 88 10.57 -38.71 16.22
C ASN A 88 11.76 -39.69 16.26
N GLY A 89 12.43 -39.85 17.41
CA GLY A 89 13.55 -40.78 17.58
C GLY A 89 14.86 -40.37 16.89
N ARG A 90 15.00 -39.11 16.46
CA ARG A 90 16.22 -38.60 15.82
C ARG A 90 16.96 -37.62 16.72
N ARG A 91 18.30 -37.68 16.70
CA ARG A 91 19.20 -36.71 17.35
C ARG A 91 19.50 -35.56 16.41
N TYR A 92 19.58 -34.35 16.97
CA TYR A 92 19.89 -33.11 16.27
C TYR A 92 21.09 -32.41 16.92
N PRO A 93 22.33 -32.84 16.60
CA PRO A 93 23.54 -32.20 17.11
C PRO A 93 23.63 -30.73 16.66
N ALA A 94 24.41 -29.96 17.39
CA ALA A 94 24.75 -28.58 17.03
C ALA A 94 25.39 -28.50 15.64
N TYR A 95 25.02 -27.48 14.87
CA TYR A 95 25.69 -27.10 13.64
C TYR A 95 26.99 -26.35 13.96
N ALA A 96 28.10 -26.88 13.44
CA ALA A 96 29.34 -26.14 13.20
C ALA A 96 29.42 -25.69 11.74
N GLU A 97 30.35 -24.78 11.42
CA GLU A 97 30.53 -24.25 10.05
C GLU A 97 30.74 -25.36 9.02
N ALA A 98 31.56 -26.38 9.33
CA ALA A 98 31.80 -27.50 8.44
C ALA A 98 30.53 -28.35 8.19
N SER A 99 29.74 -28.61 9.23
CA SER A 99 28.47 -29.33 9.09
C SER A 99 27.40 -28.49 8.39
N LEU A 100 27.43 -27.17 8.54
CA LEU A 100 26.55 -26.26 7.80
C LEU A 100 26.89 -26.26 6.31
N ALA A 101 28.17 -26.17 5.96
CA ALA A 101 28.63 -26.25 4.57
C ALA A 101 28.22 -27.58 3.93
N ARG A 102 28.35 -28.69 4.67
CA ARG A 102 27.88 -29.99 4.21
C ARG A 102 26.36 -30.05 4.05
N ALA A 103 25.59 -29.44 4.96
CA ALA A 103 24.14 -29.36 4.84
C ALA A 103 23.71 -28.56 3.61
N VAL A 104 24.33 -27.40 3.36
CA VAL A 104 24.01 -26.53 2.22
C VAL A 104 24.46 -27.14 0.88
N GLY A 105 25.66 -27.74 0.81
CA GLY A 105 26.22 -28.26 -0.43
C GLY A 105 25.83 -29.70 -0.76
N GLN A 106 25.55 -30.53 0.26
CA GLN A 106 25.29 -31.97 0.08
C GLN A 106 23.93 -32.40 0.63
N GLY A 107 23.23 -31.54 1.37
CA GLY A 107 21.97 -31.90 2.00
C GLY A 107 22.12 -32.91 3.12
N ILE A 108 23.23 -32.87 3.87
CA ILE A 108 23.50 -33.80 4.98
C ILE A 108 23.68 -33.01 6.28
N ASP A 109 22.86 -33.32 7.28
CA ASP A 109 22.85 -32.66 8.58
C ASP A 109 24.06 -33.04 9.49
N PRO A 110 24.20 -32.46 10.69
CA PRO A 110 25.28 -32.82 11.63
C PRO A 110 25.25 -34.28 12.10
N ALA A 111 24.08 -34.92 12.13
CA ALA A 111 23.90 -36.33 12.49
C ALA A 111 24.11 -37.29 11.31
N GLY A 112 24.35 -36.78 10.10
CA GLY A 112 24.52 -37.57 8.89
C GLY A 112 23.22 -37.93 8.16
N ASN A 113 22.08 -37.39 8.59
CA ASN A 113 20.82 -37.62 7.90
C ASN A 113 20.72 -36.77 6.64
N ARG A 114 20.06 -37.30 5.61
CA ARG A 114 19.70 -36.52 4.42
C ARG A 114 18.55 -35.57 4.74
N LEU A 115 18.72 -34.31 4.30
CA LEU A 115 17.68 -33.29 4.32
C LEU A 115 16.63 -33.60 3.26
N ASP A 116 15.45 -32.99 3.41
CA ASP A 116 14.34 -33.12 2.46
C ASP A 116 14.82 -32.84 1.02
N PRO A 117 14.46 -33.66 0.01
CA PRO A 117 14.82 -33.41 -1.39
C PRO A 117 14.42 -32.02 -1.91
N ALA A 118 13.38 -31.40 -1.32
CA ALA A 118 12.94 -30.05 -1.65
C ALA A 118 13.97 -28.97 -1.29
N MET A 119 14.87 -29.20 -0.32
CA MET A 119 15.92 -28.25 0.00
C MET A 119 17.04 -28.30 -1.06
N PRO A 120 17.32 -27.21 -1.80
CA PRO A 120 18.35 -27.23 -2.84
C PRO A 120 19.76 -27.43 -2.26
N ARG A 121 20.63 -28.08 -3.04
CA ARG A 121 22.05 -28.29 -2.73
C ARG A 121 22.88 -27.35 -3.58
N PHE A 122 23.54 -26.40 -2.94
CA PHE A 122 24.22 -25.30 -3.63
C PHE A 122 25.69 -25.64 -3.92
N GLU A 123 26.12 -25.40 -5.15
CA GLU A 123 27.51 -25.55 -5.59
C GLU A 123 28.27 -24.25 -5.29
N LEU A 124 28.68 -24.10 -4.02
CA LEU A 124 29.33 -22.88 -3.53
C LEU A 124 30.85 -22.99 -3.55
N THR A 125 31.52 -21.87 -3.86
CA THR A 125 32.95 -21.75 -3.59
C THR A 125 33.20 -21.68 -2.08
N LEU A 126 34.45 -21.90 -1.65
CA LEU A 126 34.82 -21.69 -0.24
C LEU A 126 34.62 -20.24 0.23
N ALA A 127 34.71 -19.26 -0.67
CA ALA A 127 34.42 -17.86 -0.34
C ALA A 127 32.93 -17.66 -0.11
N ASP A 128 32.09 -18.11 -1.03
CA ASP A 128 30.63 -18.01 -0.95
C ASP A 128 30.07 -18.71 0.30
N GLN A 129 30.58 -19.91 0.61
CA GLN A 129 30.17 -20.64 1.81
C GLN A 129 30.51 -19.88 3.10
N ARG A 130 31.68 -19.24 3.16
CA ARG A 130 32.07 -18.40 4.30
C ARG A 130 31.20 -17.15 4.39
N ASN A 131 30.90 -16.51 3.26
CA ASN A 131 30.00 -15.35 3.20
C ASN A 131 28.60 -15.72 3.71
N LEU A 132 28.02 -16.80 3.19
CA LEU A 132 26.71 -17.30 3.63
C LEU A 132 26.70 -17.61 5.13
N THR A 133 27.71 -18.31 5.63
CA THR A 133 27.82 -18.67 7.05
C THR A 133 27.91 -17.42 7.94
N ALA A 134 28.68 -16.41 7.52
CA ALA A 134 28.78 -15.14 8.23
C ALA A 134 27.40 -14.45 8.32
N TYR A 135 26.66 -14.40 7.21
CA TYR A 135 25.33 -13.81 7.20
C TYR A 135 24.30 -14.60 8.04
N LEU A 136 24.29 -15.93 7.96
CA LEU A 136 23.36 -16.76 8.75
C LEU A 136 23.50 -16.54 10.26
N LYS A 137 24.72 -16.24 10.74
CA LYS A 137 24.99 -15.85 12.14
C LYS A 137 24.34 -14.54 12.55
N ARG A 138 24.03 -13.66 11.59
CA ARG A 138 23.39 -12.35 11.78
C ARG A 138 21.91 -12.31 11.40
N LEU A 139 21.45 -13.24 10.58
CA LEU A 139 20.10 -13.27 9.98
C LEU A 139 18.97 -13.00 10.99
N GLY A 140 18.99 -13.63 12.16
CA GLY A 140 17.97 -13.44 13.20
C GLY A 140 18.06 -12.13 13.99
N GLN A 141 19.10 -11.33 13.75
CA GLN A 141 19.35 -10.04 14.42
C GLN A 141 19.22 -8.86 13.45
N GLU A 142 19.12 -9.13 12.15
CA GLU A 142 18.87 -8.11 11.15
C GLU A 142 17.42 -7.61 11.30
N ARG A 143 17.26 -6.28 11.30
CA ARG A 143 15.97 -5.61 11.32
C ARG A 143 15.84 -4.82 10.04
N ASP A 144 14.61 -4.69 9.55
CA ASP A 144 14.38 -3.79 8.43
C ASP A 144 14.72 -2.35 8.81
N PRO A 145 15.19 -1.55 7.83
CA PRO A 145 15.54 -0.17 8.11
C PRO A 145 14.36 0.58 8.72
N GLY A 146 14.63 1.40 9.73
CA GLY A 146 13.62 2.14 10.48
C GLY A 146 13.00 1.38 11.65
N VAL A 147 13.42 0.13 11.93
CA VAL A 147 13.03 -0.63 13.13
C VAL A 147 14.21 -0.77 14.09
N GLU A 148 14.12 -0.10 15.23
CA GLU A 148 15.12 -0.13 16.30
C GLU A 148 14.60 -0.88 17.53
N GLU A 149 15.37 -0.91 18.63
CA GLU A 149 14.96 -1.60 19.87
C GLU A 149 13.68 -0.98 20.46
N HIS A 150 13.60 0.35 20.44
CA HIS A 150 12.53 1.11 21.10
C HIS A 150 11.80 2.08 20.15
N VAL A 151 12.16 2.11 18.87
CA VAL A 151 11.61 3.06 17.89
C VAL A 151 11.24 2.32 16.60
N LEU A 152 10.12 2.71 15.99
CA LEU A 152 9.77 2.37 14.61
C LEU A 152 9.45 3.67 13.85
N ARG A 153 10.15 3.91 12.74
CA ARG A 153 10.04 5.14 11.96
C ARG A 153 9.07 4.99 10.79
N LEU A 154 8.07 5.84 10.73
CA LEU A 154 7.19 6.02 9.58
C LEU A 154 7.58 7.30 8.84
N GLY A 155 7.57 7.28 7.51
CA GLY A 155 7.87 8.44 6.68
C GLY A 155 6.64 9.01 6.00
N THR A 156 6.63 10.31 5.74
CA THR A 156 5.62 10.96 4.90
C THR A 156 6.18 12.18 4.18
N LEU A 157 5.64 12.48 3.01
CA LEU A 157 5.99 13.64 2.20
C LEU A 157 4.82 14.64 2.25
N LEU A 158 5.01 15.78 2.89
CA LEU A 158 3.94 16.77 3.08
C LEU A 158 4.40 18.15 2.61
N PRO A 159 3.75 18.74 1.60
CA PRO A 159 4.09 20.06 1.08
C PRO A 159 4.00 21.11 2.19
N ALA A 160 5.07 21.89 2.38
CA ALA A 160 5.06 22.99 3.34
C ALA A 160 4.63 24.32 2.71
N SER A 161 4.56 24.39 1.39
CA SER A 161 4.22 25.60 0.62
C SER A 161 3.35 25.27 -0.60
N GLY A 162 2.85 26.31 -1.26
CA GLY A 162 2.00 26.18 -2.44
C GLY A 162 0.56 25.75 -2.15
N PRO A 163 -0.22 25.39 -3.19
CA PRO A 163 -1.66 25.13 -3.08
C PRO A 163 -2.05 23.98 -2.14
N LEU A 164 -1.12 23.06 -1.86
CA LEU A 164 -1.33 21.88 -1.02
C LEU A 164 -0.81 22.04 0.42
N ALA A 165 -0.22 23.18 0.77
CA ALA A 165 0.37 23.40 2.10
C ALA A 165 -0.63 23.16 3.25
N GLU A 166 -1.85 23.66 3.09
CA GLU A 166 -2.90 23.50 4.09
C GLU A 166 -3.32 22.03 4.24
N ALA A 167 -3.42 21.30 3.12
CA ALA A 167 -3.69 19.87 3.16
C ALA A 167 -2.54 19.09 3.83
N GLY A 168 -1.28 19.46 3.55
CA GLY A 168 -0.10 18.92 4.22
C GLY A 168 -0.15 19.13 5.74
N ARG A 169 -0.54 20.34 6.18
CA ARG A 169 -0.73 20.66 7.62
C ARG A 169 -1.81 19.79 8.26
N VAL A 170 -2.94 19.57 7.58
CA VAL A 170 -4.04 18.72 8.07
C VAL A 170 -3.59 17.26 8.20
N VAL A 171 -2.94 16.70 7.18
CA VAL A 171 -2.43 15.32 7.23
C VAL A 171 -1.41 15.17 8.36
N ARG A 172 -0.47 16.11 8.49
CA ARG A 172 0.53 16.12 9.56
C ARG A 172 -0.13 16.08 10.93
N ALA A 173 -1.11 16.95 11.18
CA ALA A 173 -1.81 17.02 12.45
C ALA A 173 -2.56 15.72 12.80
N VAL A 174 -3.21 15.09 11.82
CA VAL A 174 -3.90 13.80 12.00
C VAL A 174 -2.91 12.69 12.38
N LEU A 175 -1.79 12.61 11.68
CA LEU A 175 -0.75 11.60 11.95
C LEU A 175 -0.09 11.83 13.31
N GLU A 176 0.39 13.04 13.59
CA GLU A 176 1.07 13.37 14.84
C GLU A 176 0.16 13.13 16.07
N ASP A 177 -1.12 13.52 16.01
CA ASP A 177 -2.09 13.27 17.08
C ASP A 177 -2.31 11.77 17.34
N GLY A 178 -2.47 11.00 16.27
CA GLY A 178 -2.73 9.57 16.39
C GLY A 178 -1.51 8.78 16.86
N LEU A 179 -0.31 9.11 16.36
CA LEU A 179 0.94 8.53 16.85
C LEU A 179 1.19 8.91 18.31
N ALA A 180 0.91 10.16 18.70
CA ALA A 180 1.03 10.59 20.10
C ALA A 180 0.12 9.77 21.03
N GLN A 181 -1.13 9.50 20.64
CA GLN A 181 -2.04 8.66 21.40
C GLN A 181 -1.54 7.22 21.51
N LEU A 182 -1.09 6.61 20.41
CA LEU A 182 -0.51 5.26 20.42
C LEU A 182 0.71 5.18 21.34
N ASN A 183 1.59 6.18 21.28
CA ASN A 183 2.78 6.26 22.11
C ASN A 183 2.46 6.45 23.60
N GLN A 184 1.44 7.25 23.93
CA GLN A 184 0.96 7.41 25.31
C GLN A 184 0.39 6.11 25.89
N GLN A 185 -0.08 5.19 25.04
CA GLN A 185 -0.55 3.86 25.41
C GLN A 185 0.58 2.82 25.49
N GLY A 186 1.84 3.24 25.47
CA GLY A 186 3.02 2.36 25.53
C GLY A 186 3.60 2.00 24.15
N GLY A 187 3.10 2.61 23.08
CA GLY A 187 3.54 2.34 21.71
C GLY A 187 3.06 0.98 21.20
N LEU A 188 3.74 0.43 20.20
CA LEU A 188 3.43 -0.88 19.62
C LEU A 188 4.56 -1.86 19.91
N HIS A 189 4.23 -2.94 20.63
CA HIS A 189 5.20 -4.00 21.01
C HIS A 189 6.46 -3.46 21.71
N GLY A 190 6.29 -2.44 22.57
CA GLY A 190 7.38 -1.78 23.29
C GLY A 190 8.18 -0.77 22.47
N ARG A 191 7.73 -0.42 21.27
CA ARG A 191 8.34 0.61 20.43
C ARG A 191 7.47 1.85 20.32
N ARG A 192 8.11 3.00 20.47
CA ARG A 192 7.55 4.30 20.12
C ARG A 192 7.51 4.44 18.59
N LEU A 193 6.39 4.91 18.06
CA LEU A 193 6.26 5.31 16.66
C LEU A 193 6.80 6.73 16.48
N GLU A 194 7.70 6.92 15.53
CA GLU A 194 8.24 8.22 15.12
C GLU A 194 7.80 8.55 13.70
N LEU A 195 7.38 9.79 13.46
CA LEU A 195 7.03 10.26 12.11
C LEU A 195 8.14 11.17 11.59
N VAL A 196 8.70 10.80 10.45
CA VAL A 196 9.61 11.64 9.66
C VAL A 196 8.79 12.33 8.57
N VAL A 197 8.78 13.66 8.59
CA VAL A 197 8.06 14.48 7.59
C VAL A 197 9.09 15.25 6.76
N LEU A 198 9.12 15.02 5.45
CA LEU A 198 9.89 15.86 4.51
C LEU A 198 8.96 16.64 3.58
N ASP A 199 9.40 17.83 3.17
CA ASP A 199 8.72 18.61 2.13
C ASP A 199 9.17 18.11 0.74
N PRO A 200 8.26 17.62 -0.12
CA PRO A 200 8.61 17.23 -1.49
C PRO A 200 8.96 18.42 -2.40
N GLY A 201 8.72 19.66 -1.98
CA GLY A 201 8.91 20.84 -2.80
C GLY A 201 7.87 20.93 -3.93
N GLN A 202 8.18 21.71 -4.97
CA GLN A 202 7.23 22.06 -6.04
C GLN A 202 7.64 21.52 -7.43
N THR A 203 8.73 20.75 -7.55
CA THR A 203 9.20 20.18 -8.82
C THR A 203 9.33 18.66 -8.75
N PRO A 204 9.16 17.91 -9.86
CA PRO A 204 9.22 16.45 -9.80
C PRO A 204 10.57 15.98 -9.28
N ALA A 205 11.65 16.67 -9.64
CA ALA A 205 13.00 16.39 -9.16
C ALA A 205 13.15 16.61 -7.64
N SER A 206 12.59 17.69 -7.08
CA SER A 206 12.65 17.91 -5.62
C SER A 206 11.87 16.84 -4.87
N ALA A 207 10.73 16.39 -5.41
CA ALA A 207 9.92 15.35 -4.80
C ALA A 207 10.63 13.98 -4.85
N GLU A 208 11.33 13.69 -5.95
CA GLU A 208 12.22 12.52 -6.12
C GLU A 208 13.30 12.50 -5.04
N GLN A 209 14.03 13.60 -4.89
CA GLN A 209 15.10 13.73 -3.90
C GLN A 209 14.58 13.58 -2.47
N ALA A 210 13.40 14.13 -2.17
CA ALA A 210 12.77 13.99 -0.85
C ALA A 210 12.34 12.53 -0.59
N LEU A 211 11.83 11.82 -1.61
CA LEU A 211 11.51 10.40 -1.50
C LEU A 211 12.78 9.57 -1.26
N GLU A 212 13.82 9.76 -2.07
CA GLU A 212 15.11 9.07 -1.92
C GLU A 212 15.70 9.29 -0.52
N ARG A 213 15.67 10.53 -0.01
CA ARG A 213 16.12 10.84 1.34
C ARG A 213 15.31 10.13 2.43
N LEU A 214 14.01 9.93 2.26
CA LEU A 214 13.21 9.14 3.21
C LEU A 214 13.58 7.65 3.16
N LEU A 215 13.76 7.12 1.96
CA LEU A 215 13.93 5.68 1.74
C LEU A 215 15.36 5.20 1.98
N ASP A 216 16.35 5.98 1.56
CA ASP A 216 17.76 5.56 1.46
C ASP A 216 18.62 6.17 2.57
N ASP A 217 18.46 7.47 2.87
CA ASP A 217 19.24 8.16 3.91
C ASP A 217 18.61 8.00 5.31
N THR A 218 17.33 8.36 5.43
CA THR A 218 16.61 8.30 6.70
C THR A 218 16.13 6.89 7.01
N GLN A 219 15.99 6.07 5.96
CA GLN A 219 15.66 4.67 6.06
C GLN A 219 14.42 4.39 6.90
N VAL A 220 13.30 5.02 6.55
CA VAL A 220 12.02 4.78 7.23
C VAL A 220 11.52 3.36 7.00
N PHE A 221 10.79 2.79 7.96
CA PHE A 221 10.26 1.43 7.86
C PHE A 221 9.15 1.32 6.81
N ALA A 222 8.22 2.27 6.83
CA ALA A 222 7.08 2.33 5.92
C ALA A 222 6.70 3.79 5.65
N LEU A 223 6.03 4.03 4.53
CA LEU A 223 5.42 5.33 4.24
C LEU A 223 3.96 5.36 4.69
N ILE A 224 3.49 6.53 5.09
CA ILE A 224 2.10 6.75 5.48
C ILE A 224 1.58 8.08 4.96
N ALA A 225 0.45 8.04 4.26
CA ALA A 225 -0.28 9.20 3.79
C ALA A 225 0.55 10.33 3.15
N PRO A 226 1.46 10.04 2.18
CA PRO A 226 2.17 11.11 1.50
C PRO A 226 1.22 11.95 0.64
N LEU A 227 1.53 13.23 0.52
CA LEU A 227 0.85 14.18 -0.37
C LEU A 227 1.83 14.74 -1.39
N ALA A 228 2.22 13.92 -2.35
CA ALA A 228 3.18 14.27 -3.40
C ALA A 228 2.70 13.79 -4.77
N PRO A 229 1.65 14.41 -5.35
CA PRO A 229 1.03 13.95 -6.61
C PRO A 229 2.00 13.90 -7.79
N MET A 230 3.12 14.62 -7.68
CA MET A 230 4.18 14.67 -8.67
C MET A 230 4.98 13.36 -8.76
N LEU A 231 4.78 12.45 -7.81
CA LEU A 231 5.39 11.12 -7.75
C LEU A 231 4.45 10.01 -8.25
N ASP A 232 3.18 10.29 -8.57
CA ASP A 232 2.16 9.25 -8.81
C ASP A 232 2.57 8.21 -9.87
N ALA A 233 3.32 8.63 -10.90
CA ALA A 233 3.79 7.73 -11.98
C ALA A 233 5.00 6.86 -11.61
N ARG A 234 5.77 7.20 -10.57
CA ARG A 234 7.04 6.55 -10.21
C ARG A 234 7.08 5.96 -8.80
N LEU A 235 6.11 6.33 -7.96
CA LEU A 235 6.10 5.96 -6.54
C LEU A 235 6.05 4.43 -6.38
N GLY A 236 5.18 3.75 -7.13
CA GLY A 236 5.04 2.29 -7.07
C GLY A 236 6.35 1.55 -7.35
N SER A 237 7.03 1.89 -8.46
CA SER A 237 8.29 1.23 -8.83
C SER A 237 9.42 1.52 -7.83
N ALA A 238 9.51 2.76 -7.33
CA ALA A 238 10.52 3.13 -6.33
C ALA A 238 10.36 2.36 -5.01
N LEU A 239 9.11 2.13 -4.59
CA LEU A 239 8.78 1.37 -3.38
C LEU A 239 9.01 -0.13 -3.58
N GLU A 240 8.65 -0.68 -4.73
CA GLU A 240 8.86 -2.10 -5.06
C GLU A 240 10.34 -2.47 -5.08
N GLN A 241 11.18 -1.61 -5.69
CA GLN A 241 12.64 -1.82 -5.72
C GLN A 241 13.26 -1.91 -4.32
N ARG A 242 12.68 -1.21 -3.33
CA ARG A 242 13.19 -1.13 -1.96
C ARG A 242 12.37 -1.97 -0.97
N GLY A 243 11.30 -2.61 -1.44
CA GLY A 243 10.34 -3.35 -0.63
C GLY A 243 9.65 -2.52 0.46
N VAL A 244 9.49 -1.19 0.28
CA VAL A 244 8.96 -0.29 1.30
C VAL A 244 7.43 -0.21 1.18
N PRO A 245 6.66 -0.68 2.19
CA PRO A 245 5.21 -0.60 2.15
C PRO A 245 4.72 0.83 2.38
N LEU A 246 3.59 1.16 1.78
CA LEU A 246 2.91 2.43 1.93
C LEU A 246 1.44 2.23 2.26
N VAL A 247 0.93 2.97 3.25
CA VAL A 247 -0.50 3.00 3.57
C VAL A 247 -1.06 4.42 3.39
N GLY A 248 -2.12 4.57 2.57
CA GLY A 248 -2.86 5.82 2.44
C GLY A 248 -2.40 6.77 1.32
N SER A 249 -2.15 6.29 0.10
CA SER A 249 -1.80 7.14 -1.03
C SER A 249 -2.99 7.97 -1.54
N SER A 250 -2.70 8.86 -2.49
CA SER A 250 -3.73 9.48 -3.33
C SER A 250 -4.33 8.43 -4.28
N PRO A 251 -5.66 8.41 -4.54
CA PRO A 251 -6.36 7.45 -5.42
C PRO A 251 -5.94 7.40 -6.91
N GLY A 252 -4.76 7.90 -7.26
CA GLY A 252 -4.21 7.98 -8.62
C GLY A 252 -2.85 7.28 -8.82
N SER A 253 -2.21 6.72 -7.78
CA SER A 253 -0.96 5.99 -7.99
C SER A 253 -1.19 4.71 -8.79
N VAL A 254 -0.34 4.45 -9.77
CA VAL A 254 -0.33 3.19 -10.54
C VAL A 254 -0.20 2.03 -9.56
N GLY A 255 -1.01 0.98 -9.76
CA GLY A 255 -1.10 -0.15 -8.85
C GLY A 255 0.29 -0.75 -8.54
N SER A 256 0.58 -0.91 -7.26
CA SER A 256 1.82 -1.49 -6.77
C SER A 256 1.53 -2.52 -5.68
N ALA A 257 2.37 -3.57 -5.61
CA ALA A 257 2.28 -4.54 -4.52
C ALA A 257 2.56 -3.92 -3.13
N GLN A 258 3.21 -2.76 -3.09
CA GLN A 258 3.61 -2.08 -1.86
C GLN A 258 2.61 -1.03 -1.37
N ILE A 259 1.66 -0.60 -2.20
CA ILE A 259 0.74 0.50 -1.89
C ILE A 259 -0.61 -0.05 -1.44
N PHE A 260 -1.08 0.36 -0.27
CA PHE A 260 -2.36 -0.01 0.32
C PHE A 260 -3.20 1.25 0.58
N ASP A 261 -4.25 1.43 -0.21
CA ASP A 261 -5.12 2.59 -0.12
C ASP A 261 -6.38 2.25 0.69
N PRO A 262 -6.69 2.99 1.77
CA PRO A 262 -7.91 2.76 2.54
C PRO A 262 -9.17 2.99 1.69
N LEU A 263 -9.11 3.95 0.77
CA LEU A 263 -10.23 4.41 -0.02
C LEU A 263 -10.27 3.75 -1.41
N PRO A 264 -11.44 3.69 -2.06
CA PRO A 264 -11.58 3.10 -3.38
C PRO A 264 -10.91 3.98 -4.44
N SER A 265 -10.41 3.35 -5.51
CA SER A 265 -9.87 4.08 -6.65
C SER A 265 -10.95 4.92 -7.33
N LEU A 266 -10.54 5.97 -8.04
CA LEU A 266 -11.49 6.82 -8.78
C LEU A 266 -12.36 6.01 -9.77
N PRO A 267 -11.80 5.08 -10.59
CA PRO A 267 -12.62 4.23 -11.46
C PRO A 267 -13.67 3.39 -10.71
N GLU A 268 -13.36 2.88 -9.51
CA GLU A 268 -14.32 2.09 -8.71
C GLU A 268 -15.47 2.96 -8.17
N GLN A 269 -15.17 4.18 -7.75
CA GLN A 269 -16.19 5.13 -7.33
C GLN A 269 -17.16 5.45 -8.48
N LEU A 270 -16.62 5.70 -9.68
CA LEU A 270 -17.41 6.06 -10.86
C LEU A 270 -18.18 4.86 -11.44
N GLN A 271 -17.64 3.65 -11.33
CA GLN A 271 -18.36 2.42 -11.69
C GLN A 271 -19.62 2.22 -10.82
N SER A 272 -19.59 2.66 -9.56
CA SER A 272 -20.77 2.62 -8.68
C SER A 272 -21.88 3.56 -9.18
N LEU A 273 -21.52 4.74 -9.71
CA LEU A 273 -22.48 5.67 -10.34
C LEU A 273 -23.08 5.08 -11.61
N ALA A 274 -22.29 4.38 -12.43
CA ALA A 274 -22.81 3.70 -13.60
C ALA A 274 -23.83 2.62 -13.20
N GLY A 275 -23.54 1.79 -12.19
CA GLY A 275 -24.51 0.83 -11.64
C GLY A 275 -25.83 1.50 -11.25
N PHE A 276 -25.77 2.62 -10.54
CA PHE A 276 -26.96 3.41 -10.20
C PHE A 276 -27.70 3.95 -11.44
N ALA A 277 -26.97 4.43 -12.45
CA ALA A 277 -27.57 4.96 -13.67
C ALA A 277 -28.41 3.92 -14.42
N ARG A 278 -27.94 2.67 -14.51
CA ARG A 278 -28.74 1.57 -15.06
C ARG A 278 -29.90 1.21 -14.14
N ASP A 279 -29.62 0.94 -12.87
CA ASP A 279 -30.57 0.28 -11.97
C ASP A 279 -31.69 1.23 -11.48
N ARG A 280 -31.43 2.55 -11.42
CA ARG A 280 -32.36 3.55 -10.85
C ARG A 280 -32.79 4.63 -11.83
N LEU A 281 -31.96 4.97 -12.81
CA LEU A 281 -32.28 5.99 -13.81
C LEU A 281 -32.69 5.40 -15.17
N GLY A 282 -32.51 4.09 -15.36
CA GLY A 282 -32.97 3.37 -16.56
C GLY A 282 -32.14 3.61 -17.81
N LEU A 283 -30.87 4.04 -17.69
CA LEU A 283 -29.99 4.23 -18.86
C LEU A 283 -29.68 2.88 -19.52
N GLY A 284 -29.76 2.84 -20.85
CA GLY A 284 -29.37 1.70 -21.65
C GLY A 284 -27.84 1.50 -21.71
N PRO A 285 -27.35 0.35 -22.21
CA PRO A 285 -25.92 0.02 -22.25
C PRO A 285 -25.02 1.06 -22.92
N ASP A 286 -25.51 1.78 -23.92
CA ASP A 286 -24.81 2.82 -24.68
C ASP A 286 -25.09 4.25 -24.18
N GLY A 287 -25.86 4.39 -23.09
CA GLY A 287 -26.33 5.67 -22.56
C GLY A 287 -25.27 6.52 -21.85
N LEU A 288 -24.12 5.93 -21.50
CA LEU A 288 -23.02 6.64 -20.84
C LEU A 288 -21.94 7.09 -21.82
N ARG A 289 -21.30 8.23 -21.52
CA ARG A 289 -20.02 8.65 -22.07
C ARG A 289 -19.01 8.91 -20.97
N VAL A 290 -17.77 8.51 -21.18
CA VAL A 290 -16.65 8.81 -20.28
C VAL A 290 -15.90 10.02 -20.82
N ILE A 291 -15.95 11.11 -20.08
CA ILE A 291 -15.33 12.39 -20.44
C ILE A 291 -14.26 12.72 -19.43
N TYR A 292 -13.07 13.11 -19.88
CA TYR A 292 -11.99 13.49 -18.99
C TYR A 292 -11.37 14.84 -19.33
N ALA A 293 -10.82 15.52 -18.33
CA ALA A 293 -10.11 16.78 -18.48
C ALA A 293 -8.76 16.73 -17.76
N GLY A 294 -7.69 17.09 -18.48
CA GLY A 294 -6.30 16.93 -18.02
C GLY A 294 -5.69 15.61 -18.55
N SER A 295 -4.45 15.67 -19.03
CA SER A 295 -3.76 14.49 -19.58
C SER A 295 -3.52 13.40 -18.53
N GLU A 296 -3.39 13.80 -17.26
CA GLU A 296 -3.27 12.90 -16.12
C GLU A 296 -4.49 12.01 -15.90
N GLN A 297 -5.66 12.41 -16.41
CA GLN A 297 -6.91 11.66 -16.27
C GLN A 297 -7.15 10.66 -17.41
N ALA A 298 -6.31 10.64 -18.45
CA ALA A 298 -6.50 9.77 -19.61
C ALA A 298 -6.44 8.28 -19.23
N ALA A 299 -5.43 7.88 -18.45
CA ALA A 299 -5.27 6.49 -18.02
C ALA A 299 -6.38 6.04 -17.04
N PRO A 300 -6.74 6.82 -15.99
CA PRO A 300 -7.91 6.53 -15.16
C PRO A 300 -9.22 6.44 -15.95
N ALA A 301 -9.43 7.30 -16.95
CA ALA A 301 -10.62 7.26 -17.80
C ALA A 301 -10.69 5.98 -18.62
N GLU A 302 -9.58 5.55 -19.21
CA GLU A 302 -9.54 4.28 -19.95
C GLU A 302 -9.74 3.08 -19.02
N ALA A 303 -9.15 3.09 -17.83
CA ALA A 303 -9.38 2.06 -16.82
C ALA A 303 -10.87 1.97 -16.41
N LEU A 304 -11.54 3.12 -16.25
CA LEU A 304 -12.98 3.17 -16.04
C LEU A 304 -13.74 2.59 -17.25
N ARG A 305 -13.37 2.96 -18.48
CA ARG A 305 -14.00 2.44 -19.69
C ARG A 305 -13.95 0.92 -19.74
N GLN A 306 -12.79 0.32 -19.46
CA GLN A 306 -12.62 -1.14 -19.41
C GLN A 306 -13.51 -1.79 -18.35
N ARG A 307 -13.60 -1.19 -17.16
CA ARG A 307 -14.49 -1.66 -16.09
C ARG A 307 -15.96 -1.57 -16.48
N LEU A 308 -16.37 -0.50 -17.16
CA LEU A 308 -17.74 -0.33 -17.66
C LEU A 308 -18.06 -1.38 -18.73
N LEU A 309 -17.14 -1.66 -19.66
CA LEU A 309 -17.28 -2.73 -20.66
C LEU A 309 -17.47 -4.09 -19.98
N ALA A 310 -16.63 -4.42 -18.99
CA ALA A 310 -16.75 -5.66 -18.22
C ALA A 310 -18.08 -5.75 -17.44
N ALA A 311 -18.66 -4.61 -17.07
CA ALA A 311 -19.96 -4.52 -16.40
C ALA A 311 -21.18 -4.46 -17.35
N GLY A 312 -20.95 -4.63 -18.67
CA GLY A 312 -22.00 -4.70 -19.69
C GLY A 312 -22.42 -3.36 -20.30
N TRP A 313 -21.65 -2.29 -20.11
CA TRP A 313 -21.86 -1.01 -20.80
C TRP A 313 -21.11 -0.95 -22.14
N THR A 314 -21.49 0.00 -23.00
CA THR A 314 -20.86 0.31 -24.29
C THR A 314 -20.60 1.82 -24.44
N PRO A 315 -19.80 2.46 -23.55
CA PRO A 315 -19.72 3.92 -23.42
C PRO A 315 -19.01 4.68 -24.56
N GLY A 316 -18.70 4.01 -25.68
CA GLY A 316 -17.80 4.52 -26.73
C GLY A 316 -16.36 4.74 -26.23
N PRO A 317 -15.45 5.26 -27.08
CA PRO A 317 -14.12 5.67 -26.65
C PRO A 317 -14.17 6.80 -25.61
N VAL A 318 -13.18 6.87 -24.71
CA VAL A 318 -13.03 8.00 -23.80
C VAL A 318 -12.78 9.29 -24.59
N GLN A 319 -13.36 10.41 -24.15
CA GLN A 319 -13.24 11.69 -24.85
C GLN A 319 -12.61 12.75 -23.95
N VAL A 320 -11.68 13.52 -24.52
CA VAL A 320 -11.13 14.71 -23.85
C VAL A 320 -12.18 15.81 -23.88
N PHE A 321 -12.43 16.47 -22.75
CA PHE A 321 -13.24 17.66 -22.72
C PHE A 321 -12.51 18.84 -23.37
N ALA A 322 -12.99 19.27 -24.52
CA ALA A 322 -12.43 20.37 -25.31
C ALA A 322 -13.25 21.68 -25.21
N GLY A 323 -13.98 21.88 -24.11
CA GLY A 323 -14.81 23.07 -23.90
C GLY A 323 -16.17 23.06 -24.62
N GLN A 324 -16.53 21.94 -25.26
CA GLN A 324 -17.78 21.80 -26.01
C GLN A 324 -18.74 20.82 -25.35
N ALA A 325 -20.03 21.00 -25.67
CA ALA A 325 -21.10 20.10 -25.27
C ALA A 325 -20.87 18.69 -25.82
N VAL A 326 -21.14 17.67 -25.00
CA VAL A 326 -20.97 16.25 -25.34
C VAL A 326 -22.33 15.58 -25.54
N GLU A 327 -22.40 14.56 -26.38
CA GLU A 327 -23.62 13.78 -26.61
C GLU A 327 -23.72 12.62 -25.63
N GLY A 328 -24.95 12.22 -25.27
CA GLY A 328 -25.20 11.08 -24.39
C GLY A 328 -26.30 11.37 -23.37
N GLU A 329 -26.90 10.31 -22.83
CA GLU A 329 -27.91 10.41 -21.78
C GLU A 329 -27.28 10.64 -20.39
N GLY A 330 -26.07 10.11 -20.18
CA GLY A 330 -25.28 10.30 -18.98
C GLY A 330 -23.80 10.56 -19.29
N VAL A 331 -23.20 11.47 -18.53
CA VAL A 331 -21.78 11.84 -18.65
C VAL A 331 -21.08 11.49 -17.36
N VAL A 332 -20.13 10.55 -17.43
CA VAL A 332 -19.23 10.21 -16.33
C VAL A 332 -17.94 10.99 -16.50
N PHE A 333 -17.71 11.95 -15.60
CA PHE A 333 -16.64 12.93 -15.70
C PHE A 333 -15.45 12.59 -14.79
N LEU A 334 -14.23 12.72 -15.34
CA LEU A 334 -12.96 12.65 -14.62
C LEU A 334 -12.14 13.92 -14.87
N GLY A 335 -11.93 14.74 -13.85
CA GLY A 335 -11.19 15.98 -14.03
C GLY A 335 -11.26 16.88 -12.81
N ARG A 336 -10.83 18.12 -12.99
CA ARG A 336 -10.86 19.14 -11.92
C ARG A 336 -12.20 19.88 -11.90
N ALA A 337 -12.55 20.42 -10.75
CA ALA A 337 -13.79 21.17 -10.53
C ALA A 337 -14.05 22.26 -11.60
N GLN A 338 -13.02 23.03 -11.98
CA GLN A 338 -13.18 24.07 -13.01
C GLN A 338 -13.72 23.49 -14.33
N ALA A 339 -13.07 22.45 -14.87
CA ALA A 339 -13.49 21.82 -16.11
C ALA A 339 -14.86 21.15 -16.01
N PHE A 340 -15.24 20.67 -14.82
CA PHE A 340 -16.60 20.17 -14.57
C PHE A 340 -17.66 21.27 -14.68
N GLY A 341 -17.37 22.44 -14.11
CA GLY A 341 -18.23 23.62 -14.24
C GLY A 341 -18.38 24.08 -15.69
N GLU A 342 -17.27 24.12 -16.43
CA GLU A 342 -17.25 24.44 -17.86
C GLU A 342 -18.05 23.43 -18.69
N LEU A 343 -17.93 22.13 -18.40
CA LEU A 343 -18.74 21.07 -19.04
C LEU A 343 -20.23 21.28 -18.78
N ALA A 344 -20.62 21.53 -17.53
CA ALA A 344 -22.02 21.77 -17.16
C ALA A 344 -22.57 23.03 -17.86
N GLN A 345 -21.77 24.09 -17.96
CA GLN A 345 -22.16 25.30 -18.71
C GLN A 345 -22.30 25.03 -20.21
N ALA A 346 -21.36 24.31 -20.81
CA ALA A 346 -21.40 23.97 -22.24
C ALA A 346 -22.64 23.13 -22.58
N GLN A 347 -22.99 22.13 -21.75
CA GLN A 347 -24.20 21.34 -21.93
C GLN A 347 -25.46 22.21 -21.83
N GLN A 348 -25.53 23.10 -20.83
CA GLN A 348 -26.65 24.02 -20.66
C GLN A 348 -26.81 24.97 -21.85
N ALA A 349 -25.71 25.57 -22.34
CA ALA A 349 -25.70 26.45 -23.50
C ALA A 349 -26.16 25.75 -24.78
N ALA A 350 -25.86 24.45 -24.92
CA ALA A 350 -26.34 23.61 -26.01
C ALA A 350 -27.78 23.09 -25.83
N GLY A 351 -28.47 23.46 -24.74
CA GLY A 351 -29.81 22.96 -24.43
C GLY A 351 -29.86 21.47 -24.07
N ARG A 352 -28.71 20.86 -23.76
CA ARG A 352 -28.58 19.44 -23.41
C ARG A 352 -28.65 19.25 -21.90
N LYS A 353 -29.40 18.25 -21.45
CA LYS A 353 -29.59 17.95 -20.02
C LYS A 353 -29.29 16.47 -19.71
N PRO A 354 -28.09 15.94 -20.00
CA PRO A 354 -27.74 14.59 -19.56
C PRO A 354 -27.77 14.48 -18.03
N TYR A 355 -27.68 13.27 -17.50
CA TYR A 355 -27.25 13.06 -16.13
C TYR A 355 -25.74 13.30 -16.01
N LEU A 356 -25.30 14.03 -14.99
CA LEU A 356 -23.89 14.25 -14.70
C LEU A 356 -23.46 13.39 -13.52
N PHE A 357 -22.39 12.62 -13.72
CA PHE A 357 -21.79 11.72 -12.74
C PHE A 357 -20.33 12.11 -12.52
N ALA A 358 -19.93 12.32 -11.26
CA ALA A 358 -18.54 12.64 -10.92
C ALA A 358 -18.20 12.17 -9.50
N ALA A 359 -16.91 12.04 -9.20
CA ALA A 359 -16.48 11.85 -7.81
C ALA A 359 -16.56 13.17 -7.04
N SER A 360 -17.08 13.13 -5.82
CA SER A 360 -17.23 14.32 -4.97
C SER A 360 -15.91 15.07 -4.74
N SER A 361 -14.82 14.33 -4.53
CA SER A 361 -13.47 14.87 -4.34
C SER A 361 -12.96 15.70 -5.53
N GLN A 362 -13.44 15.41 -6.74
CA GLN A 362 -13.01 16.10 -7.95
C GLN A 362 -13.76 17.42 -8.20
N VAL A 363 -15.04 17.47 -7.83
CA VAL A 363 -15.96 18.53 -8.32
C VAL A 363 -16.55 19.42 -7.23
N ALA A 364 -16.27 19.17 -5.95
CA ALA A 364 -16.84 19.92 -4.83
C ALA A 364 -16.76 21.45 -4.99
N GLY A 365 -15.63 21.97 -5.51
CA GLY A 365 -15.41 23.41 -5.72
C GLY A 365 -16.27 24.06 -6.79
N ALA A 366 -16.90 23.29 -7.69
CA ALA A 366 -17.73 23.82 -8.77
C ALA A 366 -19.22 23.90 -8.41
N LEU A 367 -19.66 23.09 -7.44
CA LEU A 367 -21.09 22.85 -7.17
C LEU A 367 -21.88 24.13 -6.86
N ALA A 368 -21.28 25.07 -6.13
CA ALA A 368 -21.95 26.31 -5.75
C ALA A 368 -22.25 27.24 -6.95
N GLY A 369 -21.51 27.10 -8.05
CA GLY A 369 -21.69 27.90 -9.27
C GLY A 369 -22.57 27.26 -10.35
N LEU A 370 -23.12 26.07 -10.10
CA LEU A 370 -23.94 25.36 -11.08
C LEU A 370 -25.38 25.90 -11.11
N SER A 371 -25.97 25.92 -12.31
CA SER A 371 -27.39 26.26 -12.51
C SER A 371 -28.32 25.31 -11.75
N ALA A 372 -29.45 25.85 -11.27
CA ALA A 372 -30.54 25.06 -10.69
C ALA A 372 -31.11 24.01 -11.66
N ASP A 373 -30.91 24.18 -12.98
CA ASP A 373 -31.27 23.19 -14.01
C ASP A 373 -30.61 21.81 -13.81
N TRP A 374 -29.49 21.76 -13.10
CA TRP A 374 -28.78 20.52 -12.78
C TRP A 374 -29.32 19.82 -11.53
N SER A 375 -30.25 20.43 -10.82
CA SER A 375 -30.95 19.82 -9.69
C SER A 375 -31.61 18.51 -10.14
N GLN A 376 -31.44 17.44 -9.34
CA GLN A 376 -31.91 16.08 -9.67
C GLN A 376 -31.27 15.43 -10.92
N ARG A 377 -30.32 16.10 -11.59
CA ARG A 377 -29.55 15.53 -12.71
C ARG A 377 -28.07 15.35 -12.39
N LEU A 378 -27.62 15.78 -11.22
CA LEU A 378 -26.25 15.65 -10.76
C LEU A 378 -26.15 14.61 -9.63
N PHE A 379 -25.31 13.59 -9.85
CA PHE A 379 -25.05 12.52 -8.90
C PHE A 379 -23.54 12.39 -8.63
N LEU A 380 -23.17 12.32 -7.36
CA LEU A 380 -21.79 12.28 -6.91
C LEU A 380 -21.48 10.96 -6.21
N ALA A 381 -20.30 10.42 -6.51
CA ALA A 381 -19.74 9.31 -5.75
C ALA A 381 -19.09 9.82 -4.47
N TYR A 382 -19.46 9.20 -3.35
CA TYR A 382 -18.84 9.41 -2.04
C TYR A 382 -18.31 8.08 -1.51
N PRO A 383 -17.01 7.93 -1.21
CA PRO A 383 -16.46 6.68 -0.68
C PRO A 383 -17.03 6.36 0.72
N PHE A 384 -17.45 7.38 1.45
CA PHE A 384 -18.19 7.31 2.70
C PHE A 384 -18.99 8.61 2.88
N THR A 385 -19.97 8.57 3.76
CA THR A 385 -20.85 9.68 4.12
C THR A 385 -20.92 9.82 5.65
N PRO A 386 -21.46 10.93 6.18
CA PRO A 386 -21.68 11.05 7.62
C PRO A 386 -22.63 9.99 8.22
N GLN A 387 -23.40 9.27 7.38
CA GLN A 387 -24.27 8.18 7.85
C GLN A 387 -23.47 6.94 8.25
N ASP A 388 -22.24 6.79 7.76
CA ASP A 388 -21.34 5.69 8.11
C ASP A 388 -20.62 5.93 9.44
N TRP A 389 -20.78 7.12 10.03
CA TRP A 389 -20.06 7.49 11.24
C TRP A 389 -20.74 6.91 12.47
N THR A 390 -20.05 5.99 13.14
CA THR A 390 -20.47 5.50 14.46
C THR A 390 -20.29 6.61 15.49
N GLU A 391 -20.94 6.46 16.66
CA GLU A 391 -20.78 7.39 17.76
C GLU A 391 -19.30 7.51 18.19
N GLN A 392 -18.61 6.37 18.28
CA GLN A 392 -17.19 6.31 18.62
C GLN A 392 -16.32 6.99 17.56
N GLY A 393 -16.56 6.71 16.27
CA GLY A 393 -15.80 7.33 15.18
C GLY A 393 -15.96 8.85 15.16
N ARG A 394 -17.21 9.33 15.33
CA ARG A 394 -17.52 10.77 15.42
C ARG A 394 -16.84 11.41 16.64
N ALA A 395 -16.91 10.78 17.81
CA ALA A 395 -16.25 11.26 19.01
C ALA A 395 -14.72 11.36 18.83
N ALA A 396 -14.12 10.34 18.21
CA ALA A 396 -12.69 10.33 17.94
C ALA A 396 -12.27 11.43 16.95
N LEU A 397 -13.03 11.63 15.86
CA LEU A 397 -12.75 12.70 14.89
C LEU A 397 -12.92 14.09 15.50
N ASN A 398 -13.95 14.30 16.33
CA ASN A 398 -14.15 15.56 17.04
C ASN A 398 -13.05 15.83 18.06
N GLY A 399 -12.62 14.81 18.81
CA GLY A 399 -11.51 14.93 19.75
C GLY A 399 -10.19 15.29 19.06
N LEU A 400 -9.91 14.67 17.91
CA LEU A 400 -8.77 15.03 17.05
C LEU A 400 -8.85 16.51 16.64
N ARG A 401 -9.99 16.94 16.12
CA ARG A 401 -10.21 18.33 15.69
C ARG A 401 -9.96 19.33 16.82
N GLN A 402 -10.48 19.04 18.01
CA GLN A 402 -10.31 19.90 19.17
C GLN A 402 -8.84 20.00 19.60
N ARG A 403 -8.12 18.88 19.69
CA ARG A 403 -6.70 18.88 20.11
C ARG A 403 -5.77 19.56 19.11
N GLN A 404 -6.06 19.41 17.83
CA GLN A 404 -5.20 19.91 16.75
C GLN A 404 -5.65 21.25 16.17
N GLY A 405 -6.74 21.84 16.68
CA GLY A 405 -7.31 23.09 16.15
C GLY A 405 -7.78 22.96 14.70
N LEU A 406 -8.27 21.78 14.31
CA LEU A 406 -8.84 21.54 12.98
C LEU A 406 -10.34 21.81 12.99
N ASP A 407 -10.87 22.28 11.86
CA ASP A 407 -12.30 22.46 11.64
C ASP A 407 -12.86 21.38 10.70
N GLY A 408 -14.10 21.56 10.23
CA GLY A 408 -14.77 20.65 9.30
C GLY A 408 -14.24 20.70 7.86
N ARG A 409 -13.36 21.64 7.51
CA ARG A 409 -12.77 21.71 6.17
C ARG A 409 -11.87 20.49 5.96
N GLN A 410 -11.82 20.02 4.71
CA GLN A 410 -11.05 18.83 4.34
C GLN A 410 -11.40 17.60 5.20
N ALA A 411 -12.65 17.47 5.65
CA ALA A 411 -13.10 16.31 6.44
C ALA A 411 -12.77 14.97 5.77
N ALA A 412 -12.85 14.91 4.43
CA ALA A 412 -12.51 13.72 3.68
C ALA A 412 -11.03 13.30 3.87
N LEU A 413 -10.13 14.28 3.85
CA LEU A 413 -8.69 14.09 4.06
C LEU A 413 -8.40 13.66 5.51
N GLN A 414 -9.07 14.28 6.48
CA GLN A 414 -8.93 13.89 7.89
C GLN A 414 -9.34 12.43 8.11
N VAL A 415 -10.47 12.00 7.52
CA VAL A 415 -10.96 10.62 7.62
C VAL A 415 -10.02 9.65 6.89
N SER A 416 -9.58 9.96 5.67
CA SER A 416 -8.69 9.07 4.91
C SER A 416 -7.34 8.85 5.60
N THR A 417 -6.72 9.92 6.11
CA THR A 417 -5.45 9.84 6.85
C THR A 417 -5.62 9.07 8.16
N ARG A 418 -6.74 9.26 8.87
CA ARG A 418 -7.04 8.50 10.07
C ARG A 418 -7.23 7.01 9.77
N CYS A 419 -7.93 6.67 8.68
CA CYS A 419 -8.08 5.28 8.25
C CYS A 419 -6.72 4.64 7.91
N ALA A 420 -5.85 5.36 7.20
CA ALA A 420 -4.49 4.91 6.92
C ALA A 420 -3.70 4.61 8.20
N LEU A 421 -3.80 5.48 9.21
CA LEU A 421 -3.15 5.27 10.49
C LEU A 421 -3.72 4.06 11.25
N LEU A 422 -5.05 3.88 11.27
CA LEU A 422 -5.69 2.75 11.92
C LEU A 422 -5.28 1.43 11.27
N LEU A 423 -5.24 1.37 9.92
CA LEU A 423 -4.77 0.20 9.18
C LEU A 423 -3.30 -0.12 9.49
N MET A 424 -2.44 0.90 9.46
CA MET A 424 -1.02 0.74 9.81
C MET A 424 -0.86 0.22 11.24
N ALA A 425 -1.57 0.80 12.21
CA ALA A 425 -1.50 0.40 13.61
C ALA A 425 -2.05 -1.02 13.84
N GLU A 426 -3.13 -1.41 13.15
CA GLU A 426 -3.69 -2.76 13.22
C GLU A 426 -2.71 -3.79 12.66
N ALA A 427 -2.16 -3.55 11.48
CA ALA A 427 -1.20 -4.45 10.86
C ALA A 427 0.07 -4.60 11.72
N LEU A 428 0.62 -3.50 12.23
CA LEU A 428 1.77 -3.54 13.15
C LEU A 428 1.45 -4.28 14.46
N ARG A 429 0.22 -4.19 14.97
CA ARG A 429 -0.21 -4.98 16.13
C ARG A 429 -0.20 -6.48 15.83
N GLN A 430 -0.67 -6.90 14.66
CA GLN A 430 -0.64 -8.31 14.23
C GLN A 430 0.77 -8.85 13.97
N VAL A 431 1.66 -8.02 13.43
CA VAL A 431 3.05 -8.38 13.12
C VAL A 431 3.85 -8.76 14.37
N GLY A 432 3.67 -8.07 15.49
CA GLY A 432 4.38 -8.38 16.72
C GLY A 432 5.70 -7.62 16.91
N ARG A 433 6.53 -8.10 17.85
CA ARG A 433 7.81 -7.48 18.20
C ARG A 433 8.87 -7.59 17.09
N ASP A 434 8.78 -8.56 16.19
CA ASP A 434 9.84 -8.82 15.21
C ASP A 434 9.49 -8.28 13.83
N ALA A 435 9.05 -7.02 13.79
CA ALA A 435 8.48 -6.42 12.60
C ALA A 435 9.45 -6.37 11.41
N SER A 436 8.98 -6.88 10.27
CA SER A 436 9.58 -6.71 8.94
C SER A 436 8.55 -6.13 7.96
N ARG A 437 9.04 -5.51 6.89
CA ARG A 437 8.24 -4.96 5.79
C ARG A 437 7.42 -6.06 5.13
N GLU A 438 7.97 -7.25 4.93
CA GLU A 438 7.21 -8.39 4.37
C GLU A 438 6.15 -8.92 5.33
N GLN A 439 6.38 -8.86 6.65
CA GLN A 439 5.35 -9.18 7.63
C GLN A 439 4.25 -8.12 7.64
N LEU A 440 4.61 -6.83 7.53
CA LEU A 440 3.63 -5.74 7.42
C LEU A 440 2.75 -5.89 6.18
N VAL A 441 3.34 -6.16 5.00
CA VAL A 441 2.59 -6.41 3.76
C VAL A 441 1.62 -7.58 3.93
N ARG A 442 2.08 -8.70 4.50
CA ARG A 442 1.21 -9.87 4.75
C ARG A 442 0.11 -9.60 5.77
N ALA A 443 0.41 -8.85 6.83
CA ALA A 443 -0.57 -8.45 7.81
C ALA A 443 -1.64 -7.55 7.18
N LEU A 444 -1.22 -6.57 6.36
CA LEU A 444 -2.15 -5.72 5.61
C LEU A 444 -3.03 -6.54 4.67
N GLU A 445 -2.47 -7.49 3.90
CA GLU A 445 -3.24 -8.39 3.02
C GLU A 445 -4.25 -9.26 3.76
N GLY A 446 -3.98 -9.60 5.03
CA GLY A 446 -4.87 -10.36 5.90
C GLY A 446 -5.90 -9.52 6.65
N LEU A 447 -5.90 -8.19 6.51
CA LEU A 447 -6.91 -7.35 7.15
C LEU A 447 -8.26 -7.50 6.44
N HIS A 448 -9.28 -7.89 7.20
CA HIS A 448 -10.66 -8.01 6.75
C HIS A 448 -11.59 -7.33 7.76
N ASP A 449 -12.68 -6.74 7.25
CA ASP A 449 -13.76 -6.17 8.04
C ASP A 449 -13.32 -5.20 9.17
N LEU A 450 -12.25 -4.43 8.94
CA LEU A 450 -11.78 -3.44 9.90
C LEU A 450 -12.77 -2.26 9.98
N ASP A 451 -13.47 -2.17 11.09
CA ASP A 451 -14.34 -1.05 11.42
C ASP A 451 -13.50 0.14 11.93
N THR A 452 -13.49 1.23 11.18
CA THR A 452 -12.85 2.49 11.56
C THR A 452 -13.80 3.45 12.30
N GLY A 453 -15.09 3.14 12.29
CA GLY A 453 -16.19 3.97 12.76
C GLY A 453 -16.47 5.20 11.89
N LEU A 454 -15.80 5.36 10.75
CA LEU A 454 -15.90 6.56 9.89
C LEU A 454 -16.15 6.26 8.40
N THR A 455 -16.04 5.00 8.01
CA THR A 455 -16.23 4.49 6.66
C THR A 455 -16.95 3.15 6.74
N PRO A 456 -17.47 2.62 5.63
CA PRO A 456 -17.72 1.19 5.51
C PRO A 456 -16.48 0.38 5.92
N ALA A 457 -16.68 -0.87 6.33
CA ALA A 457 -15.60 -1.71 6.82
C ALA A 457 -14.48 -1.86 5.78
N LEU A 458 -13.25 -1.66 6.22
CA LEU A 458 -12.06 -1.72 5.37
C LEU A 458 -11.54 -3.15 5.32
N GLY A 459 -11.04 -3.56 4.16
CA GLY A 459 -10.33 -4.83 4.06
C GLY A 459 -9.47 -4.89 2.81
N PHE A 460 -8.42 -5.69 2.88
CA PHE A 460 -7.58 -6.02 1.76
C PHE A 460 -7.67 -7.51 1.46
N GLY A 461 -6.82 -7.97 0.54
CA GLY A 461 -6.66 -9.38 0.19
C GLY A 461 -5.42 -9.53 -0.69
N PRO A 462 -5.00 -10.77 -0.99
CA PRO A 462 -3.93 -11.00 -1.95
C PRO A 462 -4.24 -10.31 -3.28
N GLY A 463 -3.37 -9.40 -3.72
CA GLY A 463 -3.56 -8.61 -4.95
C GLY A 463 -4.61 -7.48 -4.87
N ARG A 464 -5.38 -7.38 -3.77
CA ARG A 464 -6.34 -6.29 -3.55
C ARG A 464 -5.69 -5.20 -2.70
N ARG A 465 -5.41 -4.06 -3.33
CA ARG A 465 -4.70 -2.93 -2.72
C ARG A 465 -5.60 -1.78 -2.26
N GLN A 466 -6.92 -1.93 -2.39
CA GLN A 466 -7.92 -0.92 -2.08
C GLN A 466 -8.84 -1.44 -0.97
N GLY A 467 -8.86 -0.73 0.16
CA GLY A 467 -9.57 -1.06 1.39
C GLY A 467 -11.09 -1.10 1.21
N LEU A 468 -11.59 -0.29 0.27
CA LEU A 468 -12.97 -0.22 -0.18
C LEU A 468 -13.02 -0.43 -1.69
N ALA A 469 -14.14 -0.95 -2.19
CA ALA A 469 -14.37 -1.14 -3.61
C ALA A 469 -15.76 -0.62 -4.01
N GLY A 470 -16.00 0.70 -3.94
CA GLY A 470 -17.30 1.26 -4.35
C GLY A 470 -17.58 2.62 -3.75
N ALA A 471 -18.80 3.10 -3.88
CA ALA A 471 -19.22 4.39 -3.34
C ALA A 471 -20.72 4.42 -3.00
N HIS A 472 -21.08 5.32 -2.09
CA HIS A 472 -22.44 5.83 -1.99
C HIS A 472 -22.73 6.73 -3.20
N VAL A 473 -24.01 6.80 -3.58
CA VAL A 473 -24.48 7.75 -4.59
C VAL A 473 -25.27 8.86 -3.90
N VAL A 474 -24.84 10.09 -4.11
CA VAL A 474 -25.43 11.29 -3.53
C VAL A 474 -26.01 12.16 -4.64
N ALA A 475 -27.32 12.41 -4.58
CA ALA A 475 -27.97 13.38 -5.44
C ALA A 475 -27.74 14.79 -4.91
N VAL A 476 -27.51 15.73 -5.84
CA VAL A 476 -27.32 17.15 -5.52
C VAL A 476 -28.57 17.93 -5.92
N THR A 477 -29.12 18.69 -4.96
CA THR A 477 -30.22 19.64 -5.19
C THR A 477 -29.67 21.06 -5.24
N LEU A 478 -30.06 21.84 -6.25
CA LEU A 478 -29.59 23.22 -6.51
C LEU A 478 -30.79 24.18 -6.67
N PRO A 479 -30.65 25.50 -6.41
CA PRO A 479 -29.46 26.21 -5.94
C PRO A 479 -29.21 26.03 -4.44
N GLY A 480 -27.97 26.22 -3.98
CA GLY A 480 -27.55 25.96 -2.60
C GLY A 480 -27.44 24.45 -2.36
N PRO A 481 -26.28 23.84 -2.68
CA PRO A 481 -26.16 22.39 -2.82
C PRO A 481 -26.58 21.66 -1.54
N GLN A 482 -27.72 20.97 -1.61
CA GLN A 482 -28.14 20.00 -0.61
C GLN A 482 -27.78 18.60 -1.11
N PHE A 483 -27.28 17.79 -0.19
CA PHE A 483 -26.75 16.46 -0.48
C PHE A 483 -27.68 15.42 0.12
N GLN A 484 -28.24 14.54 -0.74
CA GLN A 484 -29.07 13.43 -0.30
C GLN A 484 -28.47 12.12 -0.79
N THR A 485 -28.15 11.21 0.13
CA THR A 485 -27.77 9.84 -0.21
C THR A 485 -28.97 9.12 -0.84
N VAL A 486 -28.87 8.77 -2.11
CA VAL A 486 -29.93 8.09 -2.89
C VAL A 486 -29.61 6.62 -3.15
N ALA A 487 -28.34 6.20 -2.96
CA ALA A 487 -27.97 4.81 -2.84
C ALA A 487 -26.88 4.66 -1.77
N ALA A 488 -27.08 3.70 -0.88
CA ALA A 488 -26.08 3.31 0.12
C ALA A 488 -24.86 2.65 -0.55
N TYR A 489 -23.76 2.58 0.19
CA TYR A 489 -22.55 1.88 -0.24
C TYR A 489 -22.87 0.44 -0.63
N LYS A 490 -22.40 0.04 -1.80
CA LYS A 490 -22.41 -1.35 -2.24
C LYS A 490 -21.01 -1.69 -2.74
N PRO A 491 -20.35 -2.70 -2.16
CA PRO A 491 -19.11 -3.22 -2.71
C PRO A 491 -19.33 -3.68 -4.15
N LEU A 492 -18.47 -3.24 -5.05
CA LEU A 492 -18.31 -3.78 -6.38
C LEU A 492 -17.71 -5.19 -6.26
N PRO A 493 -18.10 -6.11 -7.16
CA PRO A 493 -17.45 -7.40 -7.24
C PRO A 493 -15.96 -7.21 -7.52
N LEU A 494 -15.14 -8.10 -6.97
CA LEU A 494 -13.73 -8.15 -7.32
C LEU A 494 -13.62 -8.44 -8.82
N THR A 495 -12.95 -7.54 -9.54
CA THR A 495 -12.56 -7.83 -10.92
C THR A 495 -11.49 -8.93 -10.86
N PRO A 496 -11.67 -10.05 -11.57
CA PRO A 496 -10.72 -11.17 -11.55
C PRO A 496 -9.33 -10.79 -12.07
#